data_AF-A0A259LPW7-F1
#
_entry.id   AF-A0A259LPW7-F1
#
_cell.length_a   1.000
_cell.length_b   1.000
_cell.length_c   1.000
_cell.angle_alpha   90.00
_cell.angle_beta   90.00
_cell.angle_gamma   90.00
#
_symmetry.space_group_name_H-M   'P 1'
#
loop_
_entity.id
_entity.type
_entity.pdbx_description
1 polymer ?
#
loop_
_entity_poly.entity_id
_entity_poly.type
_entity_poly.pdbx_seq_one_letter_code
_entity_poly.pdbx_strand_id
1 'polypeptide(L)' 'MDKLDNIRRKLIKALEALEDACEQATEAQLPDNPNETRLQSIQALNRLIDTAKSHCDEAESFMLQYIRSQSD' A
#
# COMPACT_ATOMS: atom_id res chain seq x y z
N MET A 1 13.09 17.37 5.63
CA MET A 1 12.36 16.37 6.42
C MET A 1 13.28 15.18 6.64
N ASP A 2 13.28 14.58 7.83
CA ASP A 2 14.20 13.49 8.18
C ASP A 2 13.94 12.23 7.32
N LYS A 3 14.99 11.46 6.99
CA LYS A 3 14.87 10.18 6.28
C LYS A 3 13.99 9.21 7.08
N LEU A 4 14.12 9.20 8.41
CA LEU A 4 13.26 8.40 9.29
C LEU A 4 11.77 8.79 9.17
N ASP A 5 11.47 10.08 9.07
CA ASP A 5 10.10 10.55 8.87
C ASP A 5 9.55 10.13 7.49
N ASN A 6 10.38 10.18 6.45
CA ASN A 6 9.98 9.71 5.12
C ASN A 6 9.71 8.21 5.12
N ILE A 7 10.57 7.40 5.74
CA ILE A 7 10.37 5.95 5.92
C ILE A 7 9.04 5.70 6.63
N ARG A 8 8.83 6.34 7.80
CA ARG A 8 7.60 6.18 8.58
C ARG A 8 6.36 6.55 7.77
N ARG A 9 6.38 7.69 7.05
CA ARG A 9 5.24 8.12 6.23
C ARG A 9 4.94 7.11 5.13
N LYS A 10 5.96 6.59 4.44
CA LYS A 10 5.74 5.63 3.35
C LYS A 10 5.17 4.31 3.86
N LEU A 11 5.65 3.83 5.00
CA LEU A 11 5.06 2.65 5.66
C LEU A 11 3.61 2.88 6.08
N ILE A 12 3.27 4.05 6.65
CA ILE A 12 1.88 4.39 6.98
C ILE A 12 1.00 4.36 5.74
N LYS A 13 1.42 4.98 4.64
CA LYS A 13 0.66 4.96 3.39
C LYS A 13 0.48 3.57 2.80
N ALA A 14 1.49 2.70 2.94
CA ALA A 14 1.37 1.32 2.51
C ALA A 14 0.31 0.57 3.33
N LEU A 15 0.26 0.82 4.64
CA LEU A 15 -0.75 0.24 5.54
C LEU A 15 -2.16 0.78 5.25
N GLU A 16 -2.31 2.08 5.04
CA GLU A 16 -3.59 2.70 4.64
C GLU A 16 -4.13 2.06 3.35
N ALA A 17 -3.28 1.93 2.32
CA ALA A 17 -3.68 1.27 1.07
C ALA A 17 -4.03 -0.21 1.25
N LEU A 18 -3.40 -0.91 2.19
CA LEU A 18 -3.74 -2.30 2.52
C LEU A 18 -5.06 -2.41 3.30
N GLU A 19 -5.39 -1.45 4.15
CA GLU A 19 -6.67 -1.37 4.83
C GLU A 19 -7.82 -1.20 3.81
N ASP A 20 -7.68 -0.24 2.89
CA ASP A 20 -8.63 -0.02 1.80
C ASP A 20 -8.75 -1.30 0.92
N ALA A 21 -7.63 -1.98 0.65
CA ALA A 21 -7.62 -3.24 -0.08
C ALA A 21 -8.45 -4.31 0.65
N CYS A 22 -8.32 -4.43 1.97
CA CYS A 22 -9.11 -5.38 2.76
C CYS A 22 -10.62 -5.09 2.68
N GLU A 23 -11.01 -3.81 2.68
CA GLU A 23 -12.40 -3.40 2.49
C GLU A 23 -12.92 -3.84 1.12
N GLN A 24 -12.18 -3.53 0.04
CA GLN A 24 -12.55 -3.94 -1.33
C GLN A 24 -12.63 -5.45 -1.50
N ALA A 25 -11.73 -6.21 -0.85
CA ALA A 25 -11.78 -7.67 -0.85
C ALA A 25 -13.04 -8.21 -0.14
N THR A 26 -13.50 -7.53 0.90
CA THR A 26 -14.73 -7.88 1.62
C THR A 26 -15.96 -7.59 0.76
N GLU A 27 -16.01 -6.42 0.11
CA GLU A 27 -17.09 -6.06 -0.83
C GLU A 27 -17.19 -7.05 -2.00
N ALA A 28 -16.05 -7.46 -2.58
CA ALA A 28 -16.00 -8.42 -3.68
C ALA A 28 -16.55 -9.81 -3.31
N GLN A 29 -16.60 -10.15 -2.02
CA GLN A 29 -17.08 -11.45 -1.53
C GLN A 29 -18.56 -11.44 -1.13
N LEU A 30 -19.23 -10.28 -1.17
CA LEU A 30 -20.65 -10.20 -0.81
C LEU A 30 -21.50 -11.05 -1.77
N PRO A 31 -22.37 -11.95 -1.25
CA PRO A 31 -23.08 -12.94 -2.06
C PRO A 31 -24.06 -12.31 -3.05
N ASP A 32 -24.62 -11.15 -2.71
CA ASP A 32 -25.63 -10.45 -3.51
C ASP A 32 -25.03 -9.41 -4.48
N ASN A 33 -23.71 -9.25 -4.51
CA ASN A 33 -23.10 -8.24 -5.38
C ASN A 33 -23.17 -8.66 -6.86
N PRO A 34 -23.61 -7.78 -7.77
CA PRO A 34 -23.57 -8.04 -9.21
C PRO A 34 -22.15 -8.36 -9.68
N ASN A 35 -22.03 -9.19 -10.73
CA ASN A 35 -20.71 -9.61 -11.25
C ASN A 35 -19.83 -8.42 -11.68
N GLU A 36 -20.44 -7.37 -12.25
CA GLU A 36 -19.73 -6.16 -12.64
C GLU A 36 -19.17 -5.41 -11.42
N THR A 37 -19.97 -5.24 -10.36
CA THR A 37 -19.52 -4.66 -9.10
C THR A 37 -18.40 -5.47 -8.46
N ARG A 38 -18.51 -6.81 -8.44
CA ARG A 38 -17.43 -7.69 -7.98
C ARG A 38 -16.14 -7.49 -8.77
N LEU A 39 -16.25 -7.43 -10.10
CA LEU A 39 -15.09 -7.19 -10.96
C LEU A 39 -14.45 -5.83 -10.67
N GLN A 40 -15.24 -4.79 -10.47
CA GLN A 40 -14.76 -3.46 -10.11
C GLN A 40 -14.03 -3.47 -8.75
N SER A 41 -14.59 -4.11 -7.72
CA SER A 41 -13.93 -4.25 -6.41
C SER A 41 -12.62 -5.06 -6.51
N ILE A 42 -12.57 -6.14 -7.30
CA ILE A 42 -11.33 -6.90 -7.54
C ILE A 42 -10.28 -6.06 -8.28
N GLN A 43 -10.68 -5.23 -9.24
CA GLN A 43 -9.77 -4.34 -9.93
C GLN A 43 -9.24 -3.23 -9.01
N ALA A 44 -10.09 -2.68 -8.15
CA ALA A 44 -9.70 -1.70 -7.13
C ALA A 44 -8.71 -2.32 -6.13
N LEU A 45 -8.99 -3.53 -5.64
CA LEU A 45 -8.11 -4.33 -4.79
C LEU A 45 -6.70 -4.44 -5.39
N ASN A 46 -6.58 -4.86 -6.65
CA ASN A 46 -5.27 -5.00 -7.30
C ASN A 46 -4.50 -3.66 -7.36
N ARG A 47 -5.19 -2.56 -7.68
CA ARG A 47 -4.55 -1.22 -7.72
C ARG A 47 -4.06 -0.76 -6.34
N LEU A 48 -4.82 -1.06 -5.29
CA LEU A 48 -4.47 -0.72 -3.91
C LEU A 48 -3.27 -1.54 -3.44
N ILE A 49 -3.22 -2.84 -3.76
CA ILE A 49 -2.07 -3.69 -3.49
C ILE A 49 -0.81 -3.17 -4.20
N ASP A 50 -0.92 -2.79 -5.47
CA ASP A 50 0.22 -2.25 -6.22
C ASP A 50 0.68 -0.89 -5.68
N THR A 51 -0.26 -0.06 -5.22
CA THR A 51 0.05 1.20 -4.53
C THR A 51 0.80 0.95 -3.21
N ALA A 52 0.34 -0.01 -2.41
CA ALA A 52 1.00 -0.40 -1.17
C ALA A 52 2.44 -0.89 -1.42
N LYS A 53 2.65 -1.74 -2.44
CA LYS A 53 3.99 -2.19 -2.85
C LYS A 53 4.90 -1.02 -3.22
N SER A 54 4.41 -0.10 -4.05
CA SER A 54 5.17 1.09 -4.45
C SER A 54 5.63 1.91 -3.23
N HIS A 55 4.77 2.08 -2.23
CA HIS A 55 5.14 2.76 -0.99
C HIS A 55 6.16 1.97 -0.14
N CYS A 56 6.09 0.65 -0.12
CA CYS A 56 7.13 -0.19 0.51
C CYS A 56 8.48 -0.03 -0.20
N ASP A 57 8.51 -0.05 -1.53
CA ASP A 57 9.74 0.11 -2.33
C ASP A 57 10.38 1.49 -2.08
N GLU A 58 9.55 2.55 -2.00
CA GLU A 58 10.03 3.88 -1.63
C GLU A 58 10.57 3.93 -0.20
N ALA A 59 9.90 3.27 0.75
CA ALA A 59 10.37 3.18 2.14
C ALA A 59 11.72 2.46 2.22
N GLU A 60 11.88 1.34 1.51
CA GLU A 60 13.13 0.59 1.43
C GLU A 60 14.26 1.45 0.86
N SER A 61 14.00 2.18 -0.23
CA SER A 61 14.97 3.11 -0.81
C SER A 61 15.44 4.16 0.20
N PHE A 62 14.52 4.74 0.98
CA PHE A 62 14.88 5.68 2.05
C PHE A 62 15.66 5.01 3.19
N MET A 63 15.33 3.78 3.57
CA MET A 63 16.08 3.00 4.58
C MET A 63 17.52 2.77 4.13
N LEU A 64 17.73 2.36 2.88
CA LEU A 64 19.06 2.15 2.31
C LEU A 64 19.87 3.45 2.31
N GLN A 65 19.26 4.57 1.91
CA GLN A 65 19.91 5.88 1.97
C GLN A 65 20.23 6.31 3.40
N TYR A 66 19.37 6.01 4.37
CA TYR A 66 19.61 6.34 5.77
C TYR A 66 20.82 5.58 6.31
N ILE A 67 20.86 4.26 6.13
CA ILE A 67 21.96 3.39 6.57
C ILE A 67 23.30 3.88 5.99
N ARG A 68 23.35 4.19 4.69
CA ARG A 68 24.56 4.72 4.04
C ARG A 68 25.05 6.01 4.70
N SER A 69 24.15 6.95 4.99
CA SER A 69 24.53 8.21 5.65
C SER A 69 24.92 8.07 7.13
N GLN A 70 24.73 6.91 7.75
CA GLN A 70 25.23 6.62 9.09
C GLN A 70 26.60 5.94 9.07
N SER A 71 27.07 5.53 7.90
CA SER A 71 28.34 4.81 7.72
C SER A 71 29.48 5.73 7.26
N ASP A 72 29.17 6.98 6.92
CA ASP A 72 30.10 8.08 6.61
C ASP A 72 30.30 8.97 7.85
#